data_AF-M2RL79-F1
#
_entry.id   AF-M2RL79-F1
#
_cell.length_a   1.000
_cell.length_b   1.000
_cell.length_c   1.000
_cell.angle_alpha   90.00
_cell.angle_beta   90.00
_cell.angle_gamma   90.00
#
_symmetry.space_group_name_H-M   'P 1'
#
loop_
_entity.id
_entity.type
_entity.pdbx_description
1 polymer ?
#
loop_
_entity_poly.entity_id
_entity_poly.type
_entity_poly.pdbx_seq_one_letter_code
_entity_poly.pdbx_strand_id
1 'polypeptide(L)'
;MTSTSLRIRDMLRKKLHPPVTSADGTAPSEVDKLYAVLPDLPQDEVDLVATLSMEELRDWAFQKMKEQSEYALSYRSLYNSTSLINRLPTELLTKIVFLWIFADFDWLERPSYGWMARMGVCRSWRAIALSTSLLWTKITSSLARAPPPLRTFLQRSCTCKISLHLRGDFVSPERKRSNSDLDVHAILAEVVARCPERVQAVYIELFYFTDTPVFNDILLTVSRECTNITTLELVSPRSSSPVRIDFSALPNLRRLLCSAQIRINALAPTRLTSLAWNCSNSLPSLLSLLQCSPELETLRLLSNDGGDATQTKDPHALAQRASPRISLPSLRKLDLCGSNHARMVHILSHFHDLQAFISIEDPCEDDEDASDNDEDANESEEDADEDEDLLPSPFLQTIPALVDACARALILYQEPAAMSIIMEGKTTRFHIIGGPRRWSVSFNLRRNGQEDGNISAIIPVLALEFGLPHFVALHIIQSQATYWLKPFDWRTTLTAVRVVYEIRVISDEPIDDLWEALGQQDGTTGVAVPDLQRIQCQLDHRRGLALNLEHTVRLMVKCLAYRKQCGVEVQLLEYEAFVESLSQQEKETHKSVKERLAPLAGITSFNVRELQ
;
A
#
# COMPACT_ATOMS: atom_id res chain seq x y z
N MET A 1 -39.47 -54.38 21.04
CA MET A 1 -38.05 -54.05 20.81
C MET A 1 -37.58 -52.76 21.51
N THR A 2 -38.48 -51.89 21.99
CA THR A 2 -38.15 -50.66 22.77
C THR A 2 -37.66 -50.91 24.21
N SER A 3 -37.77 -52.14 24.74
CA SER A 3 -37.47 -52.43 26.15
C SER A 3 -35.98 -52.56 26.48
N THR A 4 -35.12 -52.84 25.51
CA THR A 4 -33.70 -53.13 25.78
C THR A 4 -32.81 -51.89 25.71
N SER A 5 -33.09 -50.96 24.78
CA SER A 5 -32.43 -49.65 24.66
C SER A 5 -32.60 -48.77 25.91
N LEU A 6 -33.82 -48.75 26.47
CA LEU A 6 -34.13 -48.08 27.75
C LEU A 6 -33.31 -48.64 28.92
N ARG A 7 -32.99 -49.94 28.89
CA ARG A 7 -32.30 -50.64 29.97
C ARG A 7 -30.82 -50.25 30.08
N ILE A 8 -30.14 -50.05 28.96
CA ILE A 8 -28.73 -49.61 28.92
C ILE A 8 -28.62 -48.14 29.32
N ARG A 9 -29.52 -47.30 28.80
CA ARG A 9 -29.59 -45.88 29.19
C ARG A 9 -29.79 -45.76 30.69
N ASP A 10 -30.72 -46.51 31.27
CA ASP A 10 -30.94 -46.53 32.72
C ASP A 10 -29.74 -47.09 33.50
N MET A 11 -29.04 -48.10 32.97
CA MET A 11 -27.90 -48.71 33.65
C MET A 11 -26.67 -47.78 33.64
N LEU A 12 -26.39 -47.11 32.52
CA LEU A 12 -25.35 -46.08 32.39
C LEU A 12 -25.70 -44.83 33.20
N ARG A 13 -26.97 -44.38 33.15
CA ARG A 13 -27.46 -43.25 33.94
C ARG A 13 -27.32 -43.55 35.43
N LYS A 14 -27.70 -44.75 35.91
CA LYS A 14 -27.52 -45.17 37.32
C LYS A 14 -26.06 -45.32 37.74
N LYS A 15 -25.16 -45.73 36.84
CA LYS A 15 -23.71 -45.85 37.14
C LYS A 15 -22.96 -44.51 37.11
N LEU A 16 -23.36 -43.56 36.24
CA LEU A 16 -22.67 -42.28 36.02
C LEU A 16 -23.28 -41.12 36.80
N HIS A 17 -24.59 -41.14 37.05
CA HIS A 17 -25.33 -40.10 37.74
C HIS A 17 -26.29 -40.74 38.75
N PRO A 18 -25.96 -40.75 40.07
CA PRO A 18 -26.92 -41.22 41.07
C PRO A 18 -28.21 -40.39 40.98
N PRO A 19 -29.39 -40.99 41.20
CA PRO A 19 -30.67 -40.40 40.85
C PRO A 19 -30.89 -39.09 41.61
N VAL A 20 -30.82 -37.97 40.90
CA VAL A 20 -31.36 -36.69 41.37
C VAL A 20 -32.85 -36.71 41.10
N THR A 21 -33.65 -36.85 42.14
CA THR A 21 -35.11 -36.78 42.07
C THR A 21 -35.56 -35.34 41.83
N SER A 22 -35.50 -34.87 40.58
CA SER A 22 -36.19 -33.65 40.16
C SER A 22 -37.55 -34.03 39.56
N ALA A 23 -38.63 -33.76 40.29
CA ALA A 23 -40.01 -34.05 39.90
C ALA A 23 -40.61 -33.00 38.94
N ASP A 24 -39.78 -32.19 38.29
CA ASP A 24 -40.26 -31.09 37.45
C ASP A 24 -40.22 -31.49 35.97
N GLY A 25 -41.37 -31.39 35.30
CA GLY A 25 -41.62 -31.77 33.91
C GLY A 25 -40.90 -30.89 32.89
N THR A 26 -39.58 -30.80 33.03
CA THR A 26 -38.70 -30.10 32.10
C THR A 26 -38.65 -30.87 30.78
N ALA A 27 -38.84 -30.13 29.68
CA ALA A 27 -38.73 -30.66 28.34
C ALA A 27 -37.42 -31.46 28.19
N PRO A 28 -37.41 -32.58 27.43
CA PRO A 28 -36.22 -33.40 27.26
C PRO A 28 -35.06 -32.52 26.85
N SER A 29 -33.97 -32.60 27.61
CA SER A 29 -32.79 -31.77 27.39
C SER A 29 -32.31 -31.94 25.95
N GLU A 30 -31.64 -30.93 25.38
CA GLU A 30 -31.03 -31.08 24.05
C GLU A 30 -30.10 -32.30 23.97
N VAL A 31 -29.50 -32.65 25.11
CA VAL A 31 -28.70 -33.86 25.29
C VAL A 31 -29.54 -35.13 25.14
N ASP A 32 -30.74 -35.21 25.73
CA ASP A 32 -31.65 -36.35 25.54
C ASP A 32 -32.12 -36.48 24.08
N LYS A 33 -32.31 -35.35 23.38
CA LYS A 33 -32.63 -35.34 21.94
C LYS A 33 -31.46 -35.84 21.09
N LEU A 34 -30.22 -35.47 21.42
CA LEU A 34 -29.03 -35.98 20.74
C LEU A 34 -28.86 -37.50 20.95
N TYR A 35 -29.09 -38.00 22.18
CA TYR A 35 -29.02 -39.44 22.47
C TYR A 35 -30.14 -40.25 21.81
N ALA A 36 -31.30 -39.64 21.53
CA ALA A 36 -32.39 -40.31 20.83
C ALA A 36 -32.06 -40.64 19.35
N VAL A 37 -31.08 -39.96 18.76
CA VAL A 37 -30.66 -40.15 17.36
C VAL A 37 -29.55 -41.22 17.23
N LEU A 38 -28.93 -41.65 18.33
CA LEU A 38 -27.91 -42.69 18.28
C LEU A 38 -28.53 -44.07 18.01
N PRO A 39 -27.92 -44.88 17.12
CA PRO A 39 -28.39 -46.24 16.88
C PRO A 39 -28.28 -47.10 18.14
N ASP A 40 -29.24 -48.01 18.30
CA ASP A 40 -29.21 -48.97 19.40
C ASP A 40 -28.00 -49.91 19.28
N LEU A 41 -27.40 -50.26 20.42
CA LEU A 41 -26.30 -51.22 20.47
C LEU A 41 -26.80 -52.63 20.08
N PRO A 42 -26.02 -53.39 19.29
CA PRO A 42 -26.29 -54.81 19.05
C PRO A 42 -26.44 -55.58 20.36
N GLN A 43 -27.37 -56.53 20.42
CA GLN A 43 -27.74 -57.23 21.67
C GLN A 43 -26.56 -57.92 22.36
N ASP A 44 -25.62 -58.46 21.59
CA ASP A 44 -24.38 -59.06 22.07
C ASP A 44 -23.45 -58.04 22.75
N GLU A 45 -23.38 -56.81 22.25
CA GLU A 45 -22.64 -55.72 22.89
C GLU A 45 -23.32 -55.24 24.17
N VAL A 46 -24.66 -55.27 24.22
CA VAL A 46 -25.43 -54.94 25.44
C VAL A 46 -25.08 -55.89 26.58
N ASP A 47 -25.06 -57.19 26.27
CA ASP A 47 -24.81 -58.23 27.25
C ASP A 47 -23.34 -58.16 27.74
N LEU A 48 -22.40 -57.87 26.84
CA LEU A 48 -20.99 -57.63 27.19
C LEU A 48 -20.84 -56.42 28.13
N VAL A 49 -21.40 -55.27 27.77
CA VAL A 49 -21.31 -54.00 28.54
C VAL A 49 -21.88 -54.16 29.96
N ALA A 50 -22.89 -55.00 30.15
CA ALA A 50 -23.46 -55.27 31.46
C ALA A 50 -22.46 -55.98 32.41
N THR A 51 -21.51 -56.74 31.86
CA THR A 51 -20.53 -57.52 32.64
C THR A 51 -19.23 -56.76 32.96
N LEU A 52 -18.94 -55.66 32.26
CA LEU A 52 -17.70 -54.91 32.42
C LEU A 52 -17.68 -54.06 33.71
N SER A 53 -16.50 -53.98 34.33
CA SER A 53 -16.20 -52.97 35.35
C SER A 53 -16.20 -51.55 34.76
N MET A 54 -16.14 -50.52 35.60
CA MET A 54 -16.17 -49.13 35.11
C MET A 54 -14.93 -48.73 34.29
N GLU A 55 -13.76 -49.30 34.61
CA GLU A 55 -12.53 -49.05 33.87
C GLU A 55 -12.58 -49.75 32.50
N GLU A 56 -12.93 -51.05 32.49
CA GLU A 56 -13.12 -51.81 31.24
C GLU A 56 -14.22 -51.22 30.35
N LEU A 57 -15.28 -50.68 30.95
CA LEU A 57 -16.35 -50.01 30.21
C LEU A 57 -15.86 -48.71 29.55
N ARG A 58 -14.99 -47.94 30.22
CA ARG A 58 -14.38 -46.73 29.62
C ARG A 58 -13.47 -47.10 28.47
N ASP A 59 -12.64 -48.12 28.63
CA ASP A 59 -11.75 -48.60 27.57
C ASP A 59 -12.54 -49.16 26.39
N TRP A 60 -13.59 -49.95 26.65
CA TRP A 60 -14.51 -50.45 25.64
C TRP A 60 -15.21 -49.32 24.90
N ALA A 61 -15.74 -48.32 25.63
CA ALA A 61 -16.39 -47.16 25.02
C ALA A 61 -15.42 -46.33 24.18
N PHE A 62 -14.18 -46.13 24.65
CA PHE A 62 -13.13 -45.45 23.90
C PHE A 62 -12.78 -46.21 22.61
N GLN A 63 -12.65 -47.54 22.69
CA GLN A 63 -12.40 -48.40 21.53
C GLN A 63 -13.57 -48.37 20.52
N LYS A 64 -14.82 -48.40 20.99
CA LYS A 64 -16.00 -48.25 20.12
C LYS A 64 -16.10 -46.87 19.48
N MET A 65 -15.79 -45.82 20.22
CA MET A 65 -15.70 -44.45 19.66
C MET A 65 -14.65 -44.38 18.55
N LYS A 66 -13.50 -45.06 18.73
CA LYS A 66 -12.45 -45.15 17.71
C LYS A 66 -12.94 -45.92 16.48
N GLU A 67 -13.57 -47.08 16.64
CA GLU A 67 -14.15 -47.88 15.54
C GLU A 67 -15.19 -47.08 14.74
N GLN A 68 -16.14 -46.43 15.43
CA GLN A 68 -17.16 -45.60 14.78
C GLN A 68 -16.55 -44.39 14.08
N SER A 69 -15.50 -43.78 14.65
CA SER A 69 -14.74 -42.73 13.99
C SER A 69 -14.07 -43.21 12.70
N GLU A 70 -13.48 -44.41 12.71
CA GLU A 70 -12.89 -45.03 11.52
C GLU A 70 -13.93 -45.29 10.43
N TYR A 71 -15.12 -45.80 10.78
CA TYR A 71 -16.23 -45.96 9.84
C TYR A 71 -16.73 -44.62 9.29
N ALA A 72 -16.97 -43.63 10.14
CA ALA A 72 -17.40 -42.30 9.70
C ALA A 72 -16.38 -41.67 8.74
N LEU A 73 -15.08 -41.82 9.01
CA LEU A 73 -14.01 -41.37 8.12
C LEU A 73 -14.00 -42.14 6.80
N SER A 74 -14.32 -43.43 6.79
CA SER A 74 -14.43 -44.23 5.56
C SER A 74 -15.59 -43.78 4.67
N TYR A 75 -16.79 -43.56 5.24
CA TYR A 75 -17.95 -43.04 4.51
C TYR A 75 -17.70 -41.63 3.98
N ARG A 76 -17.07 -40.76 4.79
CA ARG A 76 -16.66 -39.42 4.34
C ARG A 76 -15.63 -39.51 3.22
N SER A 77 -14.70 -40.46 3.27
CA SER A 77 -13.73 -40.69 2.19
C SER A 77 -14.43 -41.12 0.89
N LEU A 78 -15.41 -42.04 0.98
CA LEU A 78 -16.20 -42.48 -0.16
C LEU A 78 -17.01 -41.31 -0.75
N TYR A 79 -17.72 -40.56 0.09
CA TYR A 79 -18.47 -39.37 -0.34
C TYR A 79 -17.55 -38.34 -1.02
N ASN A 80 -16.40 -38.04 -0.43
CA ASN A 80 -15.44 -37.11 -1.04
C ASN A 80 -14.92 -37.63 -2.39
N SER A 81 -14.71 -38.95 -2.54
CA SER A 81 -14.23 -39.52 -3.80
C SER A 81 -15.21 -39.34 -4.98
N THR A 82 -16.50 -39.14 -4.71
CA THR A 82 -17.50 -38.89 -5.77
C THR A 82 -17.54 -37.44 -6.22
N SER A 83 -16.99 -36.51 -5.43
CA SER A 83 -16.95 -35.07 -5.72
C SER A 83 -16.17 -34.78 -7.00
N LEU A 84 -16.71 -33.90 -7.86
CA LEU A 84 -16.14 -33.56 -9.16
C LEU A 84 -14.71 -32.99 -9.05
N ILE A 85 -14.43 -32.21 -8.01
CA ILE A 85 -13.11 -31.61 -7.81
C ILE A 85 -12.02 -32.66 -7.53
N ASN A 86 -12.39 -33.79 -6.93
CA ASN A 86 -11.46 -34.88 -6.63
C ASN A 86 -11.20 -35.79 -7.84
N ARG A 87 -11.88 -35.56 -8.97
CA ARG A 87 -11.61 -36.23 -10.24
C ARG A 87 -10.57 -35.51 -11.08
N LEU A 88 -10.16 -34.31 -10.68
CA LEU A 88 -9.09 -33.58 -11.36
C LEU A 88 -7.75 -34.30 -11.14
N PRO A 89 -6.85 -34.30 -12.14
CA PRO A 89 -5.46 -34.67 -11.96
C PRO A 89 -4.82 -33.90 -10.80
N THR A 90 -3.91 -34.55 -10.08
CA THR A 90 -3.24 -33.98 -8.92
C THR A 90 -2.56 -32.66 -9.26
N GLU A 91 -1.98 -32.52 -10.45
CA GLU A 91 -1.31 -31.32 -10.93
C GLU A 91 -2.27 -30.13 -11.03
N LEU A 92 -3.47 -30.38 -11.58
CA LEU A 92 -4.50 -29.34 -11.69
C LEU A 92 -5.06 -28.97 -10.33
N LEU A 93 -5.28 -29.95 -9.46
CA LEU A 93 -5.76 -29.70 -8.11
C LEU A 93 -4.72 -28.90 -7.30
N THR A 94 -3.43 -29.23 -7.42
CA THR A 94 -2.33 -28.44 -6.84
C THR A 94 -2.33 -27.01 -7.37
N LYS A 95 -2.43 -26.83 -8.69
CA LYS A 95 -2.40 -25.50 -9.30
C LYS A 95 -3.61 -24.65 -8.90
N ILE A 96 -4.82 -25.20 -9.02
CA ILE A 96 -6.07 -24.48 -8.75
C ILE A 96 -6.22 -24.22 -7.25
N VAL A 97 -6.17 -25.28 -6.45
CA VAL A 97 -6.48 -25.18 -5.03
C VAL A 97 -5.33 -24.56 -4.30
N PHE A 98 -4.10 -25.06 -4.46
CA PHE A 98 -3.02 -24.70 -3.55
C PHE A 98 -2.16 -23.52 -4.02
N LEU A 99 -2.00 -23.33 -5.32
CA LEU A 99 -1.15 -22.25 -5.86
C LEU A 99 -1.95 -21.02 -6.28
N TRP A 100 -3.14 -21.15 -6.85
CA TRP A 100 -3.94 -19.99 -7.28
C TRP A 100 -4.80 -19.42 -6.15
N ILE A 101 -5.66 -20.23 -5.55
CA ILE A 101 -6.57 -19.74 -4.49
C ILE A 101 -5.81 -19.19 -3.28
N PHE A 102 -4.57 -19.63 -3.04
CA PHE A 102 -3.76 -19.14 -1.91
C PHE A 102 -2.63 -18.18 -2.29
N ALA A 103 -2.31 -17.98 -3.57
CA ALA A 103 -1.38 -16.91 -3.95
C ALA A 103 -1.96 -15.53 -3.64
N ASP A 104 -3.28 -15.37 -3.81
CA ASP A 104 -3.97 -14.09 -3.63
C ASP A 104 -4.21 -13.73 -2.17
N PHE A 105 -3.96 -14.61 -1.19
CA PHE A 105 -4.04 -14.25 0.24
C PHE A 105 -2.75 -13.59 0.77
N ASP A 106 -1.73 -13.43 -0.07
CA ASP A 106 -0.45 -12.77 0.26
C ASP A 106 -0.42 -11.26 -0.04
N TRP A 107 -1.56 -10.63 -0.42
CA TRP A 107 -1.66 -9.19 -0.71
C TRP A 107 -1.28 -8.26 0.46
N LEU A 108 -1.27 -8.76 1.70
CA LEU A 108 -0.76 -8.04 2.87
C LEU A 108 0.71 -8.35 3.18
N GLU A 109 1.44 -9.00 2.26
CA GLU A 109 2.81 -9.51 2.44
C GLU A 109 2.98 -10.46 3.65
N ARG A 110 1.85 -10.94 4.19
CA ARG A 110 1.78 -11.87 5.31
C ARG A 110 1.43 -13.25 4.78
N PRO A 111 2.41 -14.16 4.62
CA PRO A 111 2.16 -15.59 4.40
C PRO A 111 1.03 -16.12 5.29
N SER A 112 -0.11 -16.38 4.65
CA SER A 112 -1.26 -16.98 5.33
C SER A 112 -1.19 -18.50 5.21
N TYR A 113 -1.13 -19.20 6.34
CA TYR A 113 -1.22 -20.67 6.35
C TYR A 113 -2.68 -21.15 6.29
N GLY A 114 -3.56 -20.35 5.68
CA GLY A 114 -4.95 -20.75 5.44
C GLY A 114 -5.04 -22.08 4.70
N TRP A 115 -4.03 -22.41 3.89
CA TRP A 115 -3.93 -23.71 3.23
C TRP A 115 -3.80 -24.89 4.21
N MET A 116 -3.16 -24.71 5.37
CA MET A 116 -3.06 -25.76 6.39
C MET A 116 -4.40 -26.07 7.04
N ALA A 117 -5.16 -25.03 7.40
CA ALA A 117 -6.51 -25.20 7.92
C ALA A 117 -7.40 -25.92 6.90
N ARG A 118 -7.18 -25.64 5.60
CA ARG A 118 -7.91 -26.27 4.49
C ARG A 118 -7.37 -27.65 4.08
N MET A 119 -6.26 -28.14 4.63
CA MET A 119 -5.90 -29.56 4.55
C MET A 119 -6.94 -30.47 5.25
N GLY A 120 -7.83 -29.90 6.07
CA GLY A 120 -8.92 -30.62 6.73
C GLY A 120 -10.11 -31.00 5.83
N VAL A 121 -10.14 -30.56 4.56
CA VAL A 121 -11.28 -30.82 3.64
C VAL A 121 -11.48 -32.32 3.43
N CYS A 122 -10.44 -33.01 2.92
CA CYS A 122 -10.43 -34.46 2.76
C CYS A 122 -9.00 -35.03 2.78
N ARG A 123 -8.88 -36.36 2.91
CA ARG A 123 -7.58 -37.05 2.95
C ARG A 123 -6.78 -36.87 1.66
N SER A 124 -7.44 -36.85 0.49
CA SER A 124 -6.78 -36.64 -0.80
C SER A 124 -6.09 -35.26 -0.86
N TRP A 125 -6.80 -34.19 -0.49
CA TRP A 125 -6.26 -32.83 -0.47
C TRP A 125 -5.09 -32.71 0.50
N ARG A 126 -5.20 -33.33 1.68
CA ARG A 126 -4.09 -33.41 2.63
C ARG A 126 -2.89 -34.11 2.00
N ALA A 127 -3.06 -35.29 1.40
CA ALA A 127 -1.96 -36.03 0.79
C ALA A 127 -1.27 -35.22 -0.33
N ILE A 128 -2.04 -34.52 -1.15
CA ILE A 128 -1.53 -33.64 -2.20
C ILE A 128 -0.74 -32.46 -1.61
N ALA A 129 -1.29 -31.78 -0.59
CA ALA A 129 -0.60 -30.68 0.08
C ALA A 129 0.72 -31.14 0.74
N LEU A 130 0.69 -32.31 1.39
CA LEU A 130 1.87 -32.89 2.05
C LEU A 130 2.97 -33.33 1.06
N SER A 131 2.61 -33.70 -0.16
CA SER A 131 3.55 -34.12 -1.22
C SER A 131 3.97 -32.97 -2.15
N THR A 132 3.30 -31.83 -2.10
CA THR A 132 3.62 -30.66 -2.93
C THR A 132 4.68 -29.80 -2.24
N SER A 133 5.96 -29.99 -2.59
CA SER A 133 7.09 -29.28 -1.98
C SER A 133 7.00 -27.75 -2.03
N LEU A 134 6.40 -27.19 -3.09
CA LEU A 134 6.24 -25.73 -3.25
C LEU A 134 5.41 -25.06 -2.14
N LEU A 135 4.54 -25.80 -1.44
CA LEU A 135 3.75 -25.24 -0.33
C LEU A 135 4.56 -25.07 0.96
N TRP A 136 5.76 -25.63 0.99
CA TRP A 136 6.64 -25.65 2.17
C TRP A 136 7.83 -24.69 2.01
N THR A 137 7.88 -23.90 0.94
CA THR A 137 9.01 -23.01 0.62
C THR A 137 8.95 -21.65 1.31
N LYS A 138 7.76 -21.15 1.67
CA LYS A 138 7.58 -19.91 2.41
C LYS A 138 7.52 -20.20 3.91
N ILE A 139 8.54 -19.78 4.66
CA ILE A 139 8.69 -20.05 6.10
C ILE A 139 8.56 -18.74 6.87
N THR A 140 7.72 -18.71 7.90
CA THR A 140 7.55 -17.54 8.78
C THR A 140 8.05 -17.76 10.19
N SER A 141 8.35 -16.66 10.87
CA SER A 141 8.68 -16.69 12.29
C SER A 141 7.53 -17.21 13.17
N SER A 142 6.26 -16.88 12.87
CA SER A 142 5.08 -17.37 13.60
C SER A 142 4.96 -18.90 13.60
N LEU A 143 5.33 -19.52 12.49
CA LEU A 143 5.31 -20.97 12.31
C LEU A 143 6.52 -21.64 12.97
N ALA A 144 7.68 -20.99 12.91
CA ALA A 144 8.93 -21.51 13.45
C ALA A 144 9.02 -21.43 14.99
N ARG A 145 7.99 -20.89 15.68
CA ARG A 145 7.90 -20.79 17.15
C ARG A 145 7.99 -22.14 17.87
N ALA A 146 7.66 -23.26 17.21
CA ALA A 146 7.90 -24.59 17.76
C ALA A 146 8.97 -25.32 16.92
N PRO A 147 9.94 -26.02 17.55
CA PRO A 147 11.01 -26.73 16.85
C PRO A 147 10.57 -27.83 15.85
N PRO A 148 9.45 -28.57 16.05
CA PRO A 148 9.02 -29.55 15.06
C PRO A 148 8.58 -28.96 13.70
N PRO A 149 7.86 -27.81 13.65
CA PRO A 149 7.49 -27.13 12.39
C PRO A 149 8.63 -26.79 11.43
N LEU A 150 9.70 -26.12 11.88
CA LEU A 150 10.75 -25.62 10.96
C LEU A 150 11.42 -26.77 10.19
N ARG A 151 11.82 -27.82 10.92
CA ARG A 151 12.45 -29.01 10.30
C ARG A 151 11.50 -29.71 9.33
N THR A 152 10.21 -29.79 9.66
CA THR A 152 9.19 -30.36 8.78
C THR A 152 9.10 -29.57 7.47
N PHE A 153 9.15 -28.24 7.54
CA PHE A 153 9.14 -27.36 6.37
C PHE A 153 10.38 -27.54 5.50
N LEU A 154 11.57 -27.53 6.11
CA LEU A 154 12.83 -27.73 5.40
C LEU A 154 12.89 -29.11 4.72
N GLN A 155 12.37 -30.14 5.40
CA GLN A 155 12.31 -31.50 4.86
C GLN A 155 11.31 -31.61 3.70
N ARG A 156 10.11 -31.05 3.82
CA ARG A 156 9.05 -31.18 2.81
C ARG A 156 9.24 -30.29 1.59
N SER A 157 9.95 -29.17 1.75
CA SER A 157 10.35 -28.33 0.62
C SER A 157 11.43 -28.98 -0.27
N CYS A 158 11.99 -30.13 0.13
CA CYS A 158 12.90 -30.95 -0.68
C CYS A 158 14.08 -30.15 -1.26
N THR A 159 14.14 -29.97 -2.58
CA THR A 159 15.19 -29.19 -3.27
C THR A 159 14.70 -27.81 -3.73
N CYS A 160 13.45 -27.45 -3.41
CA CYS A 160 12.88 -26.18 -3.80
C CYS A 160 13.59 -25.01 -3.10
N LYS A 161 13.62 -23.86 -3.78
CA LYS A 161 14.10 -22.59 -3.23
C LYS A 161 13.18 -22.09 -2.11
N ILE A 162 13.76 -21.50 -1.08
CA ILE A 162 13.09 -21.11 0.16
C ILE A 162 13.04 -19.58 0.26
N SER A 163 11.90 -19.07 0.73
CA SER A 163 11.68 -17.68 1.13
C SER A 163 11.41 -17.61 2.64
N LEU A 164 12.20 -16.81 3.36
CA LEU A 164 12.07 -16.63 4.81
C LEU A 164 11.40 -15.30 5.12
N HIS A 165 10.32 -15.31 5.90
CA HIS A 165 9.58 -14.12 6.35
C HIS A 165 9.59 -14.03 7.87
N LEU A 166 10.59 -13.36 8.41
CA LEU A 166 10.91 -13.34 9.83
C LEU A 166 10.46 -12.03 10.45
N ARG A 167 9.47 -12.09 11.33
CA ARG A 167 8.97 -10.95 12.10
C ARG A 167 9.18 -11.19 13.58
N GLY A 168 9.74 -10.24 14.31
CA GLY A 168 9.92 -10.37 15.75
C GLY A 168 10.95 -9.41 16.33
N ASP A 169 11.43 -9.74 17.52
CA ASP A 169 12.48 -9.00 18.20
C ASP A 169 13.82 -9.70 18.05
N PHE A 170 14.89 -8.91 18.05
CA PHE A 170 16.25 -9.42 18.09
C PHE A 170 16.89 -9.05 19.44
N VAL A 171 16.60 -9.88 20.43
CA VAL A 171 17.13 -9.74 21.80
C VAL A 171 18.23 -10.77 22.00
N SER A 172 19.37 -10.31 22.53
CA SER A 172 20.49 -11.19 22.91
C SER A 172 20.00 -12.35 23.79
N PRO A 173 20.46 -13.60 23.57
CA PRO A 173 20.02 -14.75 24.34
C PRO A 173 20.19 -14.58 25.87
N GLU A 174 21.13 -13.75 26.31
CA GLU A 174 21.39 -13.47 27.72
C GLU A 174 20.30 -12.62 28.42
N ARG A 175 19.45 -11.91 27.65
CA ARG A 175 18.44 -10.98 28.19
C ARG A 175 17.00 -11.49 28.13
N LYS A 176 16.77 -12.73 27.68
CA LYS A 176 15.43 -13.29 27.56
C LYS A 176 14.81 -13.51 28.95
N ARG A 177 13.96 -12.57 29.37
CA ARG A 177 13.16 -12.68 30.61
C ARG A 177 11.87 -13.50 30.41
N SER A 178 11.46 -13.76 29.17
CA SER A 178 10.27 -14.55 28.82
C SER A 178 10.62 -15.67 27.83
N ASN A 179 9.98 -16.83 28.01
CA ASN A 179 10.10 -17.98 27.11
C ASN A 179 9.28 -17.84 25.81
N SER A 180 8.67 -16.68 25.54
CA SER A 180 7.68 -16.51 24.47
C SER A 180 8.21 -15.87 23.19
N ASP A 181 9.41 -15.28 23.21
CA ASP A 181 9.76 -14.32 22.18
C ASP A 181 10.48 -14.97 20.99
N LEU A 182 9.99 -14.59 19.80
CA LEU A 182 10.40 -15.01 18.47
C LEU A 182 11.90 -14.82 18.26
N ASP A 183 12.67 -15.90 18.27
CA ASP A 183 14.11 -15.82 18.02
C ASP A 183 14.42 -15.92 16.52
N VAL A 184 14.42 -14.76 15.85
CA VAL A 184 14.84 -14.63 14.44
C VAL A 184 16.26 -15.19 14.22
N HIS A 185 17.15 -15.02 15.20
CA HIS A 185 18.52 -15.57 15.16
C HIS A 185 18.49 -17.10 15.06
N ALA A 186 17.75 -17.77 15.95
CA ALA A 186 17.71 -19.24 15.97
C ALA A 186 17.18 -19.84 14.66
N ILE A 187 16.18 -19.19 14.05
CA ILE A 187 15.61 -19.63 12.77
C ILE A 187 16.64 -19.47 11.64
N LEU A 188 17.28 -18.29 11.54
CA LEU A 188 18.30 -18.04 10.52
C LEU A 188 19.46 -19.02 10.65
N ALA A 189 19.98 -19.23 11.86
CA ALA A 189 21.09 -20.15 12.12
C ALA A 189 20.74 -21.59 11.68
N GLU A 190 19.55 -22.10 12.02
CA GLU A 190 19.14 -23.46 11.63
C GLU A 190 18.95 -23.59 10.11
N VAL A 191 18.38 -22.58 9.43
CA VAL A 191 18.20 -22.61 7.96
C VAL A 191 19.54 -22.53 7.23
N VAL A 192 20.42 -21.61 7.63
CA VAL A 192 21.76 -21.45 7.04
C VAL A 192 22.61 -22.70 7.26
N ALA A 193 22.51 -23.35 8.42
CA ALA A 193 23.26 -24.58 8.70
C ALA A 193 22.80 -25.78 7.85
N ARG A 194 21.53 -25.81 7.42
CA ARG A 194 20.94 -26.99 6.76
C ARG A 194 20.81 -26.89 5.24
N CYS A 195 20.56 -25.70 4.72
CA CYS A 195 20.23 -25.53 3.30
C CYS A 195 20.55 -24.12 2.79
N PRO A 196 21.79 -23.62 2.97
CA PRO A 196 22.16 -22.27 2.60
C PRO A 196 21.96 -21.99 1.09
N GLU A 197 22.25 -22.98 0.24
CA GLU A 197 22.10 -22.90 -1.22
C GLU A 197 20.64 -22.82 -1.69
N ARG A 198 19.68 -23.14 -0.83
CA ARG A 198 18.25 -23.12 -1.16
C ARG A 198 17.60 -21.79 -0.84
N VAL A 199 18.21 -20.95 0.01
CA VAL A 199 17.66 -19.65 0.38
C VAL A 199 17.72 -18.70 -0.81
N GLN A 200 16.55 -18.23 -1.25
CA GLN A 200 16.40 -17.31 -2.39
C GLN A 200 15.90 -15.93 -1.95
N ALA A 201 15.03 -15.87 -0.95
CA ALA A 201 14.51 -14.60 -0.46
C ALA A 201 14.52 -14.56 1.07
N VAL A 202 14.91 -13.42 1.64
CA VAL A 202 14.96 -13.21 3.08
C VAL A 202 14.31 -11.87 3.38
N TYR A 203 13.22 -11.91 4.15
CA TYR A 203 12.45 -10.76 4.61
C TYR A 203 12.53 -10.75 6.13
N ILE A 204 13.10 -9.71 6.72
CA ILE A 204 13.26 -9.56 8.16
C ILE A 204 12.62 -8.24 8.57
N GLU A 205 11.60 -8.31 9.43
CA GLU A 205 10.96 -7.16 10.06
C GLU A 205 11.22 -7.22 11.57
N LEU A 206 12.04 -6.30 12.06
CA LEU A 206 12.42 -6.21 13.48
C LEU A 206 11.69 -5.05 14.14
N PHE A 207 10.92 -5.33 15.20
CA PHE A 207 10.29 -4.27 16.00
C PHE A 207 11.31 -3.59 16.90
N TYR A 208 12.12 -4.40 17.58
CA TYR A 208 13.21 -3.95 18.44
C TYR A 208 14.45 -4.82 18.19
N PHE A 209 15.64 -4.21 18.12
CA PHE A 209 16.89 -4.96 18.26
C PHE A 209 17.85 -4.27 19.22
N THR A 210 18.39 -5.06 20.14
CA THR A 210 19.30 -4.57 21.20
C THR A 210 20.73 -5.03 21.01
N ASP A 211 20.96 -6.05 20.18
CA ASP A 211 22.26 -6.69 19.97
C ASP A 211 22.68 -6.60 18.49
N THR A 212 23.11 -5.41 18.08
CA THR A 212 23.58 -5.15 16.70
C THR A 212 24.75 -6.03 16.29
N PRO A 213 25.78 -6.28 17.14
CA PRO A 213 26.91 -7.14 16.78
C PRO A 213 26.47 -8.53 16.38
N VAL A 214 25.63 -9.20 17.20
CA VAL A 214 25.17 -10.56 16.92
C VAL A 214 24.31 -10.61 15.65
N PHE A 215 23.44 -9.61 15.45
CA PHE A 215 22.65 -9.52 14.21
C PHE A 215 23.52 -9.36 12.96
N ASN A 216 24.54 -8.51 13.06
CA ASN A 216 25.51 -8.30 11.98
C ASN A 216 26.29 -9.57 11.65
N ASP A 217 26.73 -10.32 12.66
CA ASP A 217 27.48 -11.55 12.44
C ASP A 217 26.62 -12.62 11.72
N ILE A 218 25.34 -12.73 12.07
CA ILE A 218 24.42 -13.62 11.35
C ILE A 218 24.19 -13.13 9.93
N LEU A 219 23.92 -11.84 9.71
CA LEU A 219 23.69 -11.34 8.36
C LEU A 219 24.92 -11.48 7.46
N LEU A 220 26.12 -11.32 8.03
CA LEU A 220 27.36 -11.63 7.32
C LEU A 220 27.47 -13.12 7.01
N THR A 221 27.08 -14.00 7.93
CA THR A 221 27.03 -15.44 7.70
C THR A 221 26.02 -15.81 6.61
N VAL A 222 24.80 -15.26 6.67
CA VAL A 222 23.76 -15.41 5.63
C VAL A 222 24.29 -14.92 4.29
N SER A 223 24.94 -13.76 4.24
CA SER A 223 25.47 -13.20 2.99
C SER A 223 26.53 -14.12 2.36
N ARG A 224 27.38 -14.75 3.17
CA ARG A 224 28.46 -15.64 2.72
C ARG A 224 27.97 -17.01 2.28
N GLU A 225 27.09 -17.62 3.07
CA GLU A 225 26.65 -19.00 2.85
C GLU A 225 25.49 -19.06 1.83
N CYS A 226 24.57 -18.10 1.86
CA CYS A 226 23.35 -18.11 1.05
C CYS A 226 23.52 -17.33 -0.27
N THR A 227 24.45 -17.78 -1.12
CA THR A 227 24.83 -17.10 -2.39
C THR A 227 23.71 -17.02 -3.46
N ASN A 228 22.60 -17.74 -3.26
CA ASN A 228 21.45 -17.76 -4.16
C ASN A 228 20.36 -16.74 -3.79
N ILE A 229 20.60 -15.87 -2.80
CA ILE A 229 19.66 -14.81 -2.44
C ILE A 229 19.50 -13.83 -3.61
N THR A 230 18.26 -13.69 -4.08
CA THR A 230 17.84 -12.71 -5.08
C THR A 230 17.09 -11.53 -4.47
N THR A 231 16.49 -11.71 -3.30
CA THR A 231 15.70 -10.70 -2.61
C THR A 231 16.10 -10.63 -1.14
N LEU A 232 16.47 -9.44 -0.67
CA LEU A 232 16.76 -9.17 0.73
C LEU A 232 15.95 -7.96 1.19
N GLU A 233 15.09 -8.15 2.18
CA GLU A 233 14.31 -7.08 2.79
C GLU A 233 14.59 -7.02 4.29
N LEU A 234 15.02 -5.86 4.75
CA LEU A 234 15.40 -5.60 6.13
C LEU A 234 14.67 -4.35 6.62
N VAL A 235 13.57 -4.56 7.33
CA VAL A 235 12.74 -3.51 7.89
C VAL A 235 13.04 -3.39 9.39
N SER A 236 13.58 -2.25 9.81
CA SER A 236 13.75 -1.93 11.22
C SER A 236 13.54 -0.44 11.47
N PRO A 237 12.36 -0.02 11.97
CA PRO A 237 12.00 1.39 12.07
C PRO A 237 12.80 2.15 13.14
N ARG A 238 13.31 1.46 14.17
CA ARG A 238 13.94 2.08 15.36
C ARG A 238 15.43 1.73 15.51
N SER A 239 16.08 1.45 14.39
CA SER A 239 17.48 1.03 14.32
C SER A 239 18.47 2.18 14.59
N SER A 240 19.07 2.24 15.78
CA SER A 240 20.13 3.22 16.05
C SER A 240 21.48 2.84 15.43
N SER A 241 21.70 1.56 15.15
CA SER A 241 23.01 1.06 14.71
C SER A 241 22.96 0.49 13.30
N PRO A 242 24.00 0.72 12.48
CA PRO A 242 24.03 0.22 11.12
C PRO A 242 24.28 -1.29 11.04
N VAL A 243 23.45 -1.91 10.22
CA VAL A 243 23.52 -3.28 9.75
C VAL A 243 24.65 -3.43 8.73
N ARG A 244 25.40 -4.53 8.79
CA ARG A 244 26.50 -4.85 7.88
C ARG A 244 26.07 -5.92 6.89
N ILE A 245 26.21 -5.62 5.60
CA ILE A 245 25.92 -6.56 4.51
C ILE A 245 27.14 -6.64 3.61
N ASP A 246 27.52 -7.87 3.25
CA ASP A 246 28.59 -8.13 2.29
C ASP A 246 28.00 -8.40 0.91
N PHE A 247 27.86 -7.35 0.11
CA PHE A 247 27.30 -7.44 -1.25
C PHE A 247 28.18 -8.27 -2.19
N SER A 248 29.48 -8.39 -1.92
CA SER A 248 30.37 -9.21 -2.73
C SER A 248 30.05 -10.71 -2.63
N ALA A 249 29.43 -11.12 -1.52
CA ALA A 249 28.98 -12.48 -1.28
C ALA A 249 27.57 -12.78 -1.85
N LEU A 250 26.87 -11.75 -2.33
CA LEU A 250 25.49 -11.84 -2.85
C LEU A 250 25.42 -11.52 -4.36
N PRO A 251 26.08 -12.32 -5.23
CA PRO A 251 26.21 -12.00 -6.66
C PRO A 251 24.88 -12.03 -7.43
N ASN A 252 23.85 -12.69 -6.87
CA ASN A 252 22.53 -12.85 -7.47
C ASN A 252 21.48 -11.88 -6.94
N LEU A 253 21.86 -10.96 -6.04
CA LEU A 253 20.92 -10.03 -5.43
C LEU A 253 20.36 -9.07 -6.49
N ARG A 254 19.02 -9.07 -6.62
CA ARG A 254 18.27 -8.24 -7.56
C ARG A 254 17.41 -7.20 -6.85
N ARG A 255 16.83 -7.56 -5.70
CA ARG A 255 15.96 -6.67 -4.91
C ARG A 255 16.54 -6.50 -3.51
N LEU A 256 16.80 -5.26 -3.13
CA LEU A 256 17.17 -4.87 -1.78
C LEU A 256 16.16 -3.86 -1.26
N LEU A 257 15.48 -4.17 -0.15
CA LEU A 257 14.72 -3.19 0.61
C LEU A 257 15.37 -3.07 1.98
N CYS A 258 15.78 -1.88 2.37
CA CYS A 258 16.29 -1.66 3.71
C CYS A 258 15.82 -0.34 4.29
N SER A 259 15.01 -0.43 5.35
CA SER A 259 14.68 0.74 6.16
C SER A 259 15.68 0.97 7.30
N ALA A 260 16.55 -0.01 7.59
CA ALA A 260 17.60 0.11 8.59
C ALA A 260 18.84 0.84 8.03
N GLN A 261 19.71 1.29 8.94
CA GLN A 261 21.01 1.80 8.55
C GLN A 261 21.88 0.68 7.99
N ILE A 262 22.50 0.86 6.81
CA ILE A 262 23.44 -0.11 6.23
C ILE A 262 24.84 0.47 6.12
N ARG A 263 25.84 -0.35 6.50
CA ARG A 263 27.24 -0.20 6.12
C ARG A 263 27.60 -1.23 5.04
N ILE A 264 28.13 -0.72 3.94
CA ILE A 264 28.59 -1.50 2.79
C ILE A 264 30.11 -1.68 2.95
N ASN A 265 30.57 -2.92 3.09
CA ASN A 265 31.99 -3.22 3.35
C ASN A 265 32.82 -3.42 2.07
N ALA A 266 32.18 -3.81 0.96
CA ALA A 266 32.83 -4.03 -0.32
C ALA A 266 31.84 -3.75 -1.46
N LEU A 267 32.28 -3.01 -2.47
CA LEU A 267 31.51 -2.73 -3.67
C LEU A 267 31.86 -3.77 -4.72
N ALA A 268 31.01 -4.79 -4.86
CA ALA A 268 30.99 -5.63 -6.03
C ALA A 268 29.97 -5.06 -7.03
N PRO A 269 30.16 -5.23 -8.35
CA PRO A 269 29.11 -4.95 -9.32
C PRO A 269 27.90 -5.82 -8.97
N THR A 270 26.78 -5.17 -8.66
CA THR A 270 25.55 -5.86 -8.29
C THR A 270 24.59 -5.89 -9.48
N ARG A 271 23.77 -6.93 -9.54
CA ARG A 271 22.67 -7.04 -10.52
C ARG A 271 21.36 -6.50 -9.93
N LEU A 272 21.47 -5.47 -9.10
CA LEU A 272 20.32 -4.86 -8.45
C LEU A 272 19.43 -4.22 -9.52
N THR A 273 18.19 -4.68 -9.58
CA THR A 273 17.11 -4.14 -10.41
C THR A 273 16.11 -3.33 -9.58
N SER A 274 16.06 -3.54 -8.25
CA SER A 274 15.18 -2.84 -7.34
C SER A 274 15.91 -2.53 -6.03
N LEU A 275 15.93 -1.26 -5.63
CA LEU A 275 16.56 -0.77 -4.42
C LEU A 275 15.58 0.13 -3.67
N ALA A 276 15.22 -0.22 -2.45
CA ALA A 276 14.54 0.65 -1.50
C ALA A 276 15.49 0.92 -0.32
N TRP A 277 15.78 2.18 -0.03
CA TRP A 277 16.86 2.57 0.86
C TRP A 277 16.45 3.71 1.79
N ASN A 278 16.70 3.55 3.10
CA ASN A 278 16.53 4.66 4.04
C ASN A 278 17.64 5.70 3.85
N CYS A 279 17.24 6.90 3.49
CA CYS A 279 18.10 8.04 3.32
C CYS A 279 18.89 8.31 4.59
N SER A 280 18.38 8.14 5.82
CA SER A 280 19.12 8.46 7.06
C SER A 280 20.55 7.88 7.13
N ASN A 281 20.82 6.83 6.36
CA ASN A 281 22.09 6.13 6.20
C ASN A 281 23.23 7.01 5.66
N SER A 282 24.46 6.50 5.57
CA SER A 282 25.56 7.20 4.91
C SER A 282 25.26 7.43 3.42
N LEU A 283 25.04 8.68 3.01
CA LEU A 283 24.86 9.07 1.61
C LEU A 283 26.03 8.58 0.71
N PRO A 284 27.32 8.70 1.10
CA PRO A 284 28.42 8.14 0.31
C PRO A 284 28.26 6.65 -0.02
N SER A 285 27.69 5.86 0.92
CA SER A 285 27.44 4.43 0.70
C SER A 285 26.36 4.21 -0.36
N LEU A 286 25.27 4.99 -0.31
CA LEU A 286 24.21 4.95 -1.32
C LEU A 286 24.76 5.31 -2.70
N LEU A 287 25.48 6.43 -2.82
CA LEU A 287 26.03 6.87 -4.11
C LEU A 287 26.98 5.83 -4.71
N SER A 288 27.81 5.22 -3.87
CA SER A 288 28.72 4.14 -4.30
C SER A 288 27.94 2.90 -4.76
N LEU A 289 26.86 2.53 -4.07
CA LEU A 289 26.02 1.41 -4.47
C LEU A 289 25.31 1.65 -5.81
N LEU A 290 24.79 2.86 -6.01
CA LEU A 290 24.13 3.26 -7.26
C LEU A 290 25.11 3.23 -8.44
N GLN A 291 26.36 3.68 -8.25
CA GLN A 291 27.41 3.59 -9.29
C GLN A 291 27.72 2.14 -9.70
N CYS A 292 27.57 1.19 -8.77
CA CYS A 292 27.79 -0.24 -9.03
C CYS A 292 26.53 -0.99 -9.53
N SER A 293 25.43 -0.27 -9.83
CA SER A 293 24.12 -0.86 -10.14
C SER A 293 23.48 -0.27 -11.41
N PRO A 294 24.10 -0.38 -12.59
CA PRO A 294 23.57 0.19 -13.83
C PRO A 294 22.27 -0.49 -14.34
N GLU A 295 21.98 -1.69 -13.85
CA GLU A 295 20.75 -2.46 -14.16
C GLU A 295 19.54 -2.03 -13.29
N LEU A 296 19.68 -1.00 -12.45
CA LEU A 296 18.63 -0.59 -11.53
C LEU A 296 17.41 -0.04 -12.27
N GLU A 297 16.27 -0.69 -12.11
CA GLU A 297 14.98 -0.30 -12.74
C GLU A 297 14.12 0.52 -11.79
N THR A 298 14.17 0.22 -10.50
CA THR A 298 13.37 0.89 -9.45
C THR A 298 14.27 1.32 -8.31
N LEU A 299 14.25 2.62 -7.98
CA LEU A 299 14.90 3.19 -6.81
C LEU A 299 13.84 3.84 -5.93
N ARG A 300 13.76 3.44 -4.66
CA ARG A 300 12.92 4.05 -3.64
C ARG A 300 13.79 4.57 -2.51
N LEU A 301 13.65 5.83 -2.15
CA LEU A 301 14.41 6.50 -1.11
C LEU A 301 13.42 6.87 -0.01
N LEU A 302 13.60 6.30 1.18
CA LEU A 302 12.73 6.50 2.33
C LEU A 302 13.42 7.46 3.30
N SER A 303 12.75 8.47 3.85
CA SER A 303 13.29 9.32 4.90
C SER A 303 12.40 9.23 6.12
N ASN A 304 12.86 8.53 7.16
CA ASN A 304 12.11 8.32 8.41
C ASN A 304 12.60 9.22 9.54
N ASP A 305 13.47 10.19 9.26
CA ASP A 305 14.07 11.02 10.30
C ASP A 305 13.10 12.14 10.69
N GLY A 306 12.29 11.90 11.73
CA GLY A 306 11.56 12.95 12.47
C GLY A 306 12.45 13.70 13.46
N GLY A 307 13.73 13.31 13.57
CA GLY A 307 14.71 13.96 14.44
C GLY A 307 15.13 15.31 13.89
N ASP A 308 15.11 16.33 14.76
CA ASP A 308 15.53 17.72 14.55
C ASP A 308 16.35 17.89 13.27
N ALA A 309 15.64 18.30 12.20
CA ALA A 309 16.26 18.73 10.97
C ALA A 309 17.19 19.89 11.32
N THR A 310 18.43 19.58 11.69
CA THR A 310 19.49 20.57 11.82
C THR A 310 19.56 21.22 10.47
N GLN A 311 18.94 22.40 10.36
CA GLN A 311 18.74 23.11 9.12
C GLN A 311 20.12 23.27 8.49
N THR A 312 20.43 22.46 7.50
CA THR A 312 21.59 22.69 6.66
C THR A 312 21.28 24.00 5.97
N LYS A 313 21.90 25.08 6.46
CA LYS A 313 21.55 26.48 6.14
C LYS A 313 21.59 26.83 4.65
N ASP A 314 22.06 25.94 3.79
CA ASP A 314 22.02 26.13 2.34
C ASP A 314 22.03 24.78 1.58
N PRO A 315 20.87 24.29 1.09
CA PRO A 315 20.81 23.09 0.25
C PRO A 315 21.50 23.27 -1.11
N HIS A 316 21.61 24.50 -1.63
CA HIS A 316 22.28 24.76 -2.91
C HIS A 316 23.80 24.65 -2.80
N ALA A 317 24.38 25.06 -1.66
CA ALA A 317 25.82 24.91 -1.43
C ALA A 317 26.29 23.44 -1.48
N LEU A 318 25.43 22.49 -1.09
CA LEU A 318 25.73 21.06 -1.19
C LEU A 318 25.68 20.54 -2.63
N ALA A 319 24.80 21.09 -3.47
CA ALA A 319 24.68 20.71 -4.88
C ALA A 319 25.87 21.19 -5.74
N GLN A 320 26.55 22.26 -5.35
CA GLN A 320 27.67 22.83 -6.12
C GLN A 320 28.99 22.06 -5.98
N ARG A 321 29.10 21.12 -5.04
CA ARG A 321 30.31 20.30 -4.90
C ARG A 321 30.36 19.27 -6.02
N ALA A 322 31.37 19.42 -6.90
CA ALA A 322 31.67 18.52 -8.02
C ALA A 322 31.74 17.07 -7.55
N SER A 323 30.61 16.39 -7.66
CA SER A 323 30.46 15.01 -7.27
C SER A 323 30.37 14.14 -8.52
N PRO A 324 30.79 12.87 -8.45
CA PRO A 324 30.69 11.96 -9.59
C PRO A 324 29.22 11.85 -10.01
N ARG A 325 28.97 12.12 -11.29
CA ARG A 325 27.66 11.94 -11.91
C ARG A 325 27.33 10.46 -11.99
N ILE A 326 26.12 10.09 -11.62
CA ILE A 326 25.61 8.72 -11.62
C ILE A 326 24.70 8.57 -12.83
N SER A 327 25.00 7.57 -13.66
CA SER A 327 24.17 7.19 -14.81
C SER A 327 23.41 5.91 -14.46
N LEU A 328 22.08 5.95 -14.55
CA LEU A 328 21.21 4.80 -14.33
C LEU A 328 20.32 4.61 -15.57
N PRO A 329 20.86 4.07 -16.68
CA PRO A 329 20.15 4.02 -17.96
C PRO A 329 18.92 3.10 -17.94
N SER A 330 18.86 2.17 -17.00
CA SER A 330 17.74 1.23 -16.84
C SER A 330 16.64 1.76 -15.91
N LEU A 331 16.84 2.91 -15.26
CA LEU A 331 15.94 3.40 -14.22
C LEU A 331 14.62 3.82 -14.84
N ARG A 332 13.54 3.16 -14.42
CA ARG A 332 12.16 3.42 -14.85
C ARG A 332 11.35 4.11 -13.78
N LYS A 333 11.70 3.90 -12.51
CA LYS A 333 10.96 4.45 -11.36
C LYS A 333 11.92 4.95 -10.28
N LEU A 334 11.74 6.19 -9.85
CA LEU A 334 12.42 6.84 -8.74
C LEU A 334 11.37 7.35 -7.75
N ASP A 335 11.17 6.66 -6.64
CA ASP A 335 10.27 7.08 -5.57
C ASP A 335 11.06 7.75 -4.45
N LEU A 336 10.72 8.98 -4.09
CA LEU A 336 11.31 9.77 -3.02
C LEU A 336 10.22 9.96 -1.95
N CYS A 337 10.29 9.19 -0.86
CA CYS A 337 9.32 9.24 0.23
C CYS A 337 9.97 9.86 1.47
N GLY A 338 9.31 10.81 2.14
CA GLY A 338 9.72 11.35 3.44
C GLY A 338 10.01 12.85 3.45
N SER A 339 10.24 13.41 4.63
CA SER A 339 10.29 14.86 4.88
C SER A 339 11.65 15.54 4.65
N ASN A 340 12.72 14.79 4.37
CA ASN A 340 14.08 15.34 4.21
C ASN A 340 14.38 15.79 2.77
N HIS A 341 13.71 16.85 2.34
CA HIS A 341 13.79 17.38 0.98
C HIS A 341 15.20 17.85 0.58
N ALA A 342 15.95 18.48 1.49
CA ALA A 342 17.33 18.92 1.22
C ALA A 342 18.23 17.75 0.79
N ARG A 343 18.01 16.58 1.39
CA ARG A 343 18.74 15.36 1.04
C ARG A 343 18.28 14.76 -0.28
N MET A 344 16.98 14.81 -0.57
CA MET A 344 16.45 14.40 -1.87
C MET A 344 17.03 15.26 -3.00
N VAL A 345 17.05 16.59 -2.82
CA VAL A 345 17.70 17.56 -3.73
C VAL A 345 19.15 17.17 -3.97
N HIS A 346 19.89 16.89 -2.90
CA HIS A 346 21.29 16.52 -3.01
C HIS A 346 21.47 15.21 -3.78
N ILE A 347 20.67 14.17 -3.52
CA ILE A 347 20.72 12.91 -4.27
C ILE A 347 20.39 13.11 -5.75
N LEU A 348 19.32 13.88 -6.04
CA LEU A 348 18.91 14.21 -7.41
C LEU A 348 20.02 14.94 -8.18
N SER A 349 20.81 15.78 -7.51
CA SER A 349 21.93 16.51 -8.14
C SER A 349 23.05 15.61 -8.68
N HIS A 350 23.11 14.34 -8.25
CA HIS A 350 24.06 13.36 -8.79
C HIS A 350 23.54 12.66 -10.04
N PHE A 351 22.23 12.66 -10.30
CA PHE A 351 21.67 12.01 -11.48
C PHE A 351 21.77 12.92 -12.70
N HIS A 352 21.91 12.28 -13.85
CA HIS A 352 21.83 12.93 -15.15
C HIS A 352 21.15 11.97 -16.12
N ASP A 353 20.49 12.54 -17.13
CA ASP A 353 19.92 11.80 -18.26
C ASP A 353 18.90 10.73 -17.84
N LEU A 354 18.15 10.98 -16.76
CA LEU A 354 17.12 10.06 -16.29
C LEU A 354 15.95 9.98 -17.27
N GLN A 355 15.53 8.75 -17.58
CA GLN A 355 14.31 8.44 -18.34
C GLN A 355 13.33 7.66 -17.46
N ALA A 356 13.08 8.21 -16.27
CA ALA A 356 12.32 7.55 -15.21
C ALA A 356 11.04 8.33 -14.85
N PHE A 357 10.09 7.63 -14.26
CA PHE A 357 9.02 8.20 -13.47
C PHE A 357 9.58 8.61 -12.10
N ILE A 358 9.52 9.89 -11.74
CA ILE A 358 9.90 10.39 -10.42
C ILE A 358 8.62 10.59 -9.60
N SER A 359 8.44 9.84 -8.51
CA SER A 359 7.37 10.07 -7.53
C SER A 359 7.98 10.70 -6.29
N ILE A 360 7.43 11.80 -5.80
CA ILE A 360 7.77 12.44 -4.54
C ILE A 360 6.54 12.33 -3.65
N GLU A 361 6.67 11.65 -2.53
CA GLU A 361 5.60 11.43 -1.55
C GLU A 361 6.04 12.04 -0.22
N ASP A 362 5.23 12.96 0.30
CA ASP A 362 5.38 13.45 1.67
C ASP A 362 4.48 12.63 2.59
N PRO A 363 5.01 11.66 3.35
CA PRO A 363 4.22 10.89 4.29
C PRO A 363 3.84 11.79 5.46
N CYS A 364 2.56 12.15 5.54
CA CYS A 364 2.00 12.64 6.79
C CYS A 364 2.14 11.53 7.82
N GLU A 365 2.74 11.83 8.97
CA GLU A 365 2.56 11.01 10.16
C GLU A 365 1.07 11.05 10.46
N ASP A 366 0.38 9.94 10.26
CA ASP A 366 -1.03 9.85 10.59
C ASP A 366 -1.10 9.97 12.12
N ASP A 367 -1.55 11.12 12.64
CA ASP A 367 -1.75 11.41 14.08
C ASP A 367 -2.77 10.46 14.75
N GLU A 368 -3.18 9.38 14.08
CA GLU A 368 -4.15 8.40 14.56
C GLU A 368 -3.68 7.67 15.83
N ASP A 369 -2.38 7.70 16.15
CA ASP A 369 -1.87 7.13 17.41
C ASP A 369 -2.02 8.09 18.62
N ALA A 370 -2.45 9.34 18.42
CA ALA A 370 -2.62 10.30 19.51
C ALA A 370 -4.00 10.22 20.22
N SER A 371 -5.01 9.56 19.64
CA SER A 371 -6.39 9.65 20.14
C SER A 371 -6.79 8.68 21.26
N ASP A 372 -5.94 7.73 21.65
CA ASP A 372 -6.33 6.66 22.59
C ASP A 372 -5.83 6.82 24.04
N ASN A 373 -5.21 7.97 24.40
CA ASN A 373 -4.67 8.18 25.75
C ASN A 373 -5.32 9.29 26.61
N ASP A 374 -6.32 10.03 26.11
CA ASP A 374 -6.89 11.18 26.83
C ASP A 374 -8.32 10.94 27.36
N GLU A 375 -8.51 9.90 28.18
CA GLU A 375 -9.76 9.73 28.95
C GLU A 375 -9.76 10.49 30.31
N ASP A 376 -8.69 11.18 30.73
CA ASP A 376 -8.60 11.71 32.11
C ASP A 376 -8.14 13.19 32.29
N ALA A 377 -8.06 14.01 31.24
CA ALA A 377 -7.67 15.43 31.39
C ALA A 377 -8.88 16.37 31.56
N ASN A 378 -9.23 16.63 32.82
CA ASN A 378 -10.21 17.63 33.26
C ASN A 378 -9.90 19.06 32.76
N GLU A 379 -10.91 19.65 32.12
CA GLU A 379 -11.38 21.05 32.22
C GLU A 379 -10.38 22.11 32.73
N SER A 380 -9.70 22.81 31.81
CA SER A 380 -9.35 24.23 31.97
C SER A 380 -9.27 24.92 30.59
N GLU A 381 -10.43 25.13 29.97
CA GLU A 381 -10.61 26.05 28.83
C GLU A 381 -10.68 27.49 29.37
N GLU A 382 -9.56 28.22 29.46
CA GLU A 382 -9.60 29.69 29.56
C GLU A 382 -8.37 30.29 28.82
N ASP A 383 -8.67 30.98 27.71
CA ASP A 383 -7.93 32.08 27.08
C ASP A 383 -6.51 31.85 26.53
N ALA A 384 -6.41 31.28 25.32
CA ALA A 384 -5.20 31.37 24.48
C ALA A 384 -5.54 31.87 23.06
N ASP A 385 -5.86 33.17 22.95
CA ASP A 385 -5.90 33.92 21.68
C ASP A 385 -4.47 34.31 21.22
N GLU A 386 -3.52 33.38 21.25
CA GLU A 386 -2.19 33.64 20.69
C GLU A 386 -2.21 33.35 19.18
N ASP A 387 -2.25 34.42 18.38
CA ASP A 387 -1.89 34.43 16.96
C ASP A 387 -0.43 33.94 16.80
N GLU A 388 -0.20 32.63 16.93
CA GLU A 388 1.07 32.03 16.53
C GLU A 388 1.24 32.27 15.03
N ASP A 389 2.21 33.11 14.66
CA ASP A 389 2.67 33.32 13.30
C ASP A 389 3.07 31.96 12.69
N LEU A 390 2.11 31.29 12.04
CA LEU A 390 2.30 30.02 11.36
C LEU A 390 3.40 30.19 10.29
N LEU A 391 4.62 29.81 10.65
CA LEU A 391 5.74 29.82 9.73
C LEU A 391 5.39 28.92 8.53
N PRO A 392 5.71 29.34 7.30
CA PRO A 392 5.39 28.55 6.11
C PRO A 392 6.06 27.18 6.23
N SER A 393 5.26 26.13 5.99
CA SER A 393 5.69 24.73 6.04
C SER A 393 7.09 24.56 5.43
N PRO A 394 8.03 23.87 6.12
CA PRO A 394 9.38 23.62 5.62
C PRO A 394 9.38 23.03 4.20
N PHE A 395 8.32 22.30 3.84
CA PHE A 395 8.12 21.78 2.50
C PHE A 395 8.15 22.88 1.43
N LEU A 396 7.30 23.91 1.56
CA LEU A 396 7.15 24.99 0.57
C LEU A 396 8.48 25.71 0.28
N GLN A 397 9.36 25.82 1.27
CA GLN A 397 10.68 26.44 1.12
C GLN A 397 11.65 25.59 0.30
N THR A 398 11.46 24.27 0.27
CA THR A 398 12.34 23.32 -0.42
C THR A 398 11.83 22.90 -1.80
N ILE A 399 10.55 23.12 -2.12
CA ILE A 399 9.96 22.79 -3.43
C ILE A 399 10.78 23.37 -4.58
N PRO A 400 11.17 24.66 -4.62
CA PRO A 400 11.91 25.20 -5.77
C PRO A 400 13.20 24.41 -6.04
N ALA A 401 13.98 24.15 -5.00
CA ALA A 401 15.22 23.37 -5.12
C ALA A 401 14.96 21.92 -5.56
N LEU A 402 13.85 21.31 -5.10
CA LEU A 402 13.48 19.95 -5.45
C LEU A 402 13.05 19.84 -6.92
N VAL A 403 12.22 20.78 -7.38
CA VAL A 403 11.77 20.85 -8.77
C VAL A 403 12.94 21.08 -9.72
N ASP A 404 13.80 22.05 -9.40
CA ASP A 404 15.03 22.35 -10.14
C ASP A 404 15.98 21.14 -10.20
N ALA A 405 16.12 20.39 -9.10
CA ALA A 405 16.89 19.15 -9.08
C ALA A 405 16.27 18.05 -9.97
N CYS A 406 14.94 17.87 -9.95
CA CYS A 406 14.24 16.97 -10.87
C CYS A 406 14.44 17.38 -12.33
N ALA A 407 14.32 18.67 -12.64
CA ALA A 407 14.46 19.20 -13.99
C ALA A 407 15.86 18.95 -14.56
N ARG A 408 16.90 19.16 -13.75
CA ARG A 408 18.28 18.82 -14.10
C ARG A 408 18.49 17.33 -14.30
N ALA A 409 17.95 16.50 -13.41
CA ALA A 409 18.12 15.04 -13.47
C ALA A 409 17.50 14.44 -14.74
N LEU A 410 16.37 14.99 -15.21
CA LEU A 410 15.64 14.55 -16.40
C LEU A 410 16.15 15.18 -17.72
N ILE A 411 17.10 16.13 -17.66
CA ILE A 411 17.51 16.98 -18.80
C ILE A 411 16.30 17.61 -19.52
N LEU A 412 15.48 18.35 -18.79
CA LEU A 412 14.33 19.00 -19.40
C LEU A 412 14.76 20.23 -20.18
N TYR A 413 15.09 20.04 -21.46
CA TYR A 413 15.24 21.14 -22.41
C TYR A 413 14.09 21.12 -23.40
N GLN A 414 13.15 22.05 -23.20
CA GLN A 414 12.21 22.56 -24.21
C GLN A 414 11.15 21.58 -24.77
N GLU A 415 10.96 20.41 -24.17
CA GLU A 415 9.88 19.52 -24.60
C GLU A 415 8.52 19.97 -24.05
N PRO A 416 7.44 19.92 -24.85
CA PRO A 416 6.09 20.16 -24.35
C PRO A 416 5.71 19.13 -23.28
N ALA A 417 5.09 19.60 -22.20
CA ALA A 417 4.60 18.76 -21.13
C ALA A 417 3.10 18.96 -20.88
N ALA A 418 2.45 17.94 -20.33
CA ALA A 418 1.10 18.02 -19.78
C ALA A 418 1.20 17.97 -18.25
N MET A 419 0.48 18.83 -17.56
CA MET A 419 0.35 18.81 -16.10
C MET A 419 -1.06 18.36 -15.73
N SER A 420 -1.17 17.37 -14.84
CA SER A 420 -2.42 16.96 -14.21
C SER A 420 -2.35 17.30 -12.73
N ILE A 421 -3.32 18.03 -12.23
CA ILE A 421 -3.52 18.33 -10.81
C ILE A 421 -4.72 17.49 -10.36
N ILE A 422 -4.48 16.50 -9.52
CA ILE A 422 -5.50 15.58 -9.03
C ILE A 422 -5.67 15.82 -7.54
N MET A 423 -6.90 16.08 -7.12
CA MET A 423 -7.25 16.53 -5.77
C MET A 423 -8.27 15.53 -5.22
N GLU A 424 -7.81 14.64 -4.35
CA GLU A 424 -8.58 13.51 -3.82
C GLU A 424 -8.48 13.51 -2.29
N GLY A 425 -9.57 13.87 -1.60
CA GLY A 425 -9.62 13.96 -0.14
C GLY A 425 -8.57 14.93 0.42
N LYS A 426 -7.70 14.44 1.31
CA LYS A 426 -6.59 15.22 1.88
C LYS A 426 -5.32 15.20 1.02
N THR A 427 -5.36 14.69 -0.22
CA THR A 427 -4.16 14.59 -1.06
C THR A 427 -4.28 15.44 -2.32
N THR A 428 -3.23 16.20 -2.61
CA THR A 428 -3.04 16.88 -3.90
C THR A 428 -1.87 16.24 -4.63
N ARG A 429 -2.15 15.68 -5.80
CA ARG A 429 -1.17 15.07 -6.70
C ARG A 429 -0.92 15.95 -7.91
N PHE A 430 0.30 16.44 -8.06
CA PHE A 430 0.77 17.10 -9.29
C PHE A 430 1.49 16.08 -10.15
N HIS A 431 0.96 15.76 -11.32
CA HIS A 431 1.54 14.81 -12.25
C HIS A 431 1.90 15.49 -13.57
N ILE A 432 3.19 15.68 -13.81
CA ILE A 432 3.74 16.31 -15.01
C ILE A 432 4.27 15.20 -15.90
N ILE A 433 3.83 15.14 -17.15
CA ILE A 433 4.26 14.16 -18.16
C ILE A 433 4.87 14.94 -19.31
N GLY A 434 6.09 14.63 -19.71
CA GLY A 434 6.70 15.32 -20.85
C GLY A 434 7.11 14.41 -21.99
N GLY A 435 6.87 14.95 -23.19
CA GLY A 435 7.49 14.57 -24.45
C GLY A 435 7.43 13.09 -24.88
N PRO A 436 8.06 12.77 -26.03
CA PRO A 436 8.16 11.42 -26.57
C PRO A 436 9.09 10.51 -25.75
N ARG A 437 9.96 11.10 -24.92
CA ARG A 437 10.92 10.38 -24.06
C ARG A 437 10.27 9.73 -22.83
N ARG A 438 8.95 9.90 -22.63
CA ARG A 438 8.13 9.26 -21.58
C ARG A 438 8.72 9.40 -20.18
N TRP A 439 9.08 10.62 -19.79
CA TRP A 439 9.32 10.92 -18.38
C TRP A 439 8.03 11.43 -17.74
N SER A 440 7.88 11.19 -16.43
CA SER A 440 6.86 11.86 -15.65
C SER A 440 7.34 12.13 -14.23
N VAL A 441 6.85 13.22 -13.65
CA VAL A 441 7.11 13.61 -12.27
C VAL A 441 5.77 13.72 -11.55
N SER A 442 5.62 13.01 -10.44
CA SER A 442 4.45 13.06 -9.58
C SER A 442 4.84 13.59 -8.21
N PHE A 443 4.24 14.68 -7.77
CA PHE A 443 4.32 15.16 -6.38
C PHE A 443 3.01 14.80 -5.69
N ASN A 444 3.05 13.96 -4.67
CA ASN A 444 1.91 13.57 -3.84
C ASN A 444 2.04 14.29 -2.50
N LEU A 445 1.23 15.33 -2.31
CA LEU A 445 1.23 16.16 -1.12
C LEU A 445 -0.01 15.84 -0.29
N ARG A 446 0.19 15.41 0.95
CA ARG A 446 -0.92 15.32 1.91
C ARG A 446 -1.15 16.70 2.56
N ARG A 447 -2.40 16.96 2.92
CA ARG A 447 -2.91 18.19 3.52
C ARG A 447 -3.09 18.01 5.01
N ASN A 448 -2.46 18.87 5.81
CA ASN A 448 -2.57 18.86 7.27
C ASN A 448 -3.38 20.09 7.69
N GLY A 449 -4.52 19.86 8.35
CA GLY A 449 -5.72 20.72 8.37
C GLY A 449 -5.62 22.15 8.91
N GLN A 450 -4.44 22.73 9.13
CA GLN A 450 -4.25 24.15 9.44
C GLN A 450 -3.09 24.82 8.69
N GLU A 451 -2.10 24.06 8.19
CA GLU A 451 -0.88 24.61 7.54
C GLU A 451 -0.95 24.66 6.01
N ASP A 452 -2.12 24.41 5.41
CA ASP A 452 -2.31 24.32 3.95
C ASP A 452 -2.25 25.71 3.28
N GLY A 453 -1.11 26.38 3.45
CA GLY A 453 -0.65 27.51 2.68
C GLY A 453 -0.71 27.18 1.19
N ASN A 454 -1.58 27.93 0.51
CA ASN A 454 -1.66 28.17 -0.92
C ASN A 454 -0.95 27.11 -1.80
N ILE A 455 -1.53 25.91 -1.95
CA ILE A 455 -1.09 24.91 -2.95
C ILE A 455 -0.93 25.55 -4.33
N SER A 456 -1.70 26.59 -4.62
CA SER A 456 -1.55 27.38 -5.86
C SER A 456 -0.17 28.06 -5.98
N ALA A 457 0.56 28.34 -4.90
CA ALA A 457 1.92 28.88 -4.91
C ALA A 457 2.97 27.87 -5.38
N ILE A 458 2.65 26.56 -5.34
CA ILE A 458 3.52 25.49 -5.83
C ILE A 458 3.55 25.49 -7.36
N ILE A 459 2.43 25.84 -8.02
CA ILE A 459 2.34 25.75 -9.48
C ILE A 459 3.25 26.76 -10.18
N PRO A 460 3.36 28.03 -9.73
CA PRO A 460 4.34 28.94 -10.25
C PRO A 460 5.77 28.43 -10.15
N VAL A 461 6.11 27.80 -9.04
CA VAL A 461 7.42 27.18 -8.85
C VAL A 461 7.61 26.03 -9.84
N LEU A 462 6.63 25.15 -9.99
CA LEU A 462 6.67 24.06 -10.97
C LEU A 462 6.83 24.59 -12.40
N ALA A 463 6.04 25.59 -12.79
CA ALA A 463 6.07 26.18 -14.13
C ALA A 463 7.40 26.89 -14.42
N LEU A 464 7.93 27.63 -13.44
CA LEU A 464 9.19 28.37 -13.56
C LEU A 464 10.39 27.42 -13.65
N GLU A 465 10.54 26.51 -12.69
CA GLU A 465 11.74 25.68 -12.54
C GLU A 465 11.82 24.56 -13.58
N PHE A 466 10.69 24.02 -14.04
CA PHE A 466 10.72 23.10 -15.17
C PHE A 466 11.06 23.80 -16.50
N GLY A 467 11.16 25.14 -16.52
CA GLY A 467 11.44 25.90 -17.73
C GLY A 467 10.40 25.60 -18.82
N LEU A 468 9.15 25.35 -18.41
CA LEU A 468 8.03 24.96 -19.26
C LEU A 468 7.11 26.18 -19.47
N PRO A 469 7.48 27.17 -20.32
CA PRO A 469 6.52 28.17 -20.73
C PRO A 469 5.36 27.56 -21.53
N HIS A 470 5.48 26.30 -22.00
CA HIS A 470 4.52 25.60 -22.84
C HIS A 470 4.02 24.31 -22.19
N PHE A 471 2.92 24.42 -21.45
CA PHE A 471 2.11 23.25 -21.14
C PHE A 471 1.14 23.01 -22.30
N VAL A 472 1.13 21.79 -22.83
CA VAL A 472 0.16 21.43 -23.86
C VAL A 472 -1.22 21.26 -23.24
N ALA A 473 -1.26 20.63 -22.06
CA ALA A 473 -2.51 20.41 -21.35
C ALA A 473 -2.35 20.65 -19.85
N LEU A 474 -3.35 21.30 -19.25
CA LEU A 474 -3.55 21.40 -17.82
C LEU A 474 -4.83 20.64 -17.46
N HIS A 475 -4.69 19.46 -16.86
CA HIS A 475 -5.81 18.67 -16.37
C HIS A 475 -6.01 18.96 -14.88
N ILE A 476 -7.23 19.22 -14.45
CA ILE A 476 -7.60 19.42 -13.05
C ILE A 476 -8.70 18.43 -12.75
N ILE A 477 -8.50 17.59 -11.73
CA ILE A 477 -9.47 16.61 -11.26
C ILE A 477 -9.71 16.90 -9.79
N GLN A 478 -10.93 17.30 -9.43
CA GLN A 478 -11.38 17.56 -8.07
C GLN A 478 -12.51 16.57 -7.73
N SER A 479 -12.39 15.91 -6.57
CA SER A 479 -13.34 14.89 -6.12
C SER A 479 -13.89 15.18 -4.71
N GLN A 480 -15.17 14.84 -4.49
CA GLN A 480 -15.99 15.06 -3.29
C GLN A 480 -15.29 14.64 -1.99
N ALA A 481 -14.69 15.64 -1.31
CA ALA A 481 -14.28 15.67 0.10
C ALA A 481 -13.30 16.83 0.39
N THR A 482 -12.87 17.58 -0.62
CA THR A 482 -11.79 18.57 -0.46
C THR A 482 -12.34 19.94 -0.06
N TYR A 483 -12.66 20.15 1.22
CA TYR A 483 -12.87 21.52 1.71
C TYR A 483 -11.54 22.25 1.67
N TRP A 484 -11.38 23.13 0.69
CA TRP A 484 -10.29 24.09 0.70
C TRP A 484 -10.52 25.09 1.82
N LEU A 485 -9.57 25.22 2.75
CA LEU A 485 -9.56 26.33 3.70
C LEU A 485 -9.41 27.67 2.97
N LYS A 486 -8.75 27.69 1.81
CA LYS A 486 -8.57 28.86 0.94
C LYS A 486 -8.80 28.50 -0.53
N PRO A 487 -9.57 29.31 -1.29
CA PRO A 487 -9.80 29.07 -2.71
C PRO A 487 -8.48 29.01 -3.49
N PHE A 488 -8.47 28.19 -4.53
CA PHE A 488 -7.31 28.02 -5.39
C PHE A 488 -7.03 29.30 -6.19
N ASP A 489 -5.83 29.88 -6.07
CA ASP A 489 -5.47 31.10 -6.81
C ASP A 489 -5.17 30.78 -8.29
N TRP A 490 -6.24 30.72 -9.08
CA TRP A 490 -6.18 30.51 -10.53
C TRP A 490 -5.43 31.62 -11.26
N ARG A 491 -5.47 32.86 -10.76
CA ARG A 491 -4.80 33.99 -11.41
C ARG A 491 -3.29 33.83 -11.33
N THR A 492 -2.77 33.55 -10.14
CA THR A 492 -1.33 33.29 -9.94
C THR A 492 -0.89 32.06 -10.74
N THR A 493 -1.70 31.00 -10.75
CA THR A 493 -1.46 29.79 -11.52
C THR A 493 -1.35 30.07 -13.02
N LEU A 494 -2.36 30.68 -13.64
CA LEU A 494 -2.39 30.98 -15.08
C LEU A 494 -1.32 32.01 -15.49
N THR A 495 -0.94 32.91 -14.59
CA THR A 495 0.15 33.87 -14.83
C THR A 495 1.50 33.19 -14.96
N ALA A 496 1.72 32.12 -14.18
CA ALA A 496 2.94 31.35 -14.25
C ALA A 496 2.96 30.39 -15.45
N VAL A 497 1.80 29.84 -15.81
CA VAL A 497 1.65 28.92 -16.95
C VAL A 497 1.26 29.70 -18.22
N ARG A 498 2.23 30.41 -18.81
CA ARG A 498 1.98 31.40 -19.89
C ARG A 498 1.39 30.83 -21.18
N VAL A 499 1.74 29.60 -21.55
CA VAL A 499 1.18 28.93 -22.73
C VAL A 499 0.54 27.62 -22.28
N VAL A 500 -0.79 27.57 -22.36
CA VAL A 500 -1.62 26.39 -22.08
C VAL A 500 -2.56 26.19 -23.25
N TYR A 501 -2.33 25.16 -24.07
CA TYR A 501 -3.18 24.93 -25.25
C TYR A 501 -4.52 24.30 -24.89
N GLU A 502 -4.55 23.42 -23.90
CA GLU A 502 -5.73 22.69 -23.45
C GLU A 502 -5.90 22.79 -21.94
N ILE A 503 -7.07 23.20 -21.48
CA ILE A 503 -7.47 23.07 -20.06
C ILE A 503 -8.57 22.02 -19.99
N ARG A 504 -8.37 20.99 -19.18
CA ARG A 504 -9.39 19.99 -18.86
C ARG A 504 -9.71 20.05 -17.38
N VAL A 505 -10.96 20.33 -17.02
CA VAL A 505 -11.41 20.37 -15.63
C VAL A 505 -12.47 19.31 -15.42
N ILE A 506 -12.29 18.47 -14.41
CA ILE A 506 -13.29 17.55 -13.89
C ILE A 506 -13.47 17.94 -12.43
N SER A 507 -14.62 18.49 -12.06
CA SER A 507 -14.85 19.00 -10.71
C SER A 507 -16.27 18.70 -10.25
N ASP A 508 -16.42 18.39 -8.98
CA ASP A 508 -17.71 18.33 -8.28
C ASP A 508 -18.12 19.69 -7.70
N GLU A 509 -17.16 20.60 -7.51
CA GLU A 509 -17.34 21.96 -7.02
C GLU A 509 -17.44 22.99 -8.17
N PRO A 510 -18.12 24.13 -7.94
CA PRO A 510 -18.11 25.23 -8.88
C PRO A 510 -16.69 25.78 -9.06
N ILE A 511 -16.35 26.09 -10.32
CA ILE A 511 -15.02 26.56 -10.73
C ILE A 511 -15.06 28.02 -11.16
N ASP A 512 -15.83 28.83 -10.43
CA ASP A 512 -16.12 30.23 -10.74
C ASP A 512 -14.83 31.05 -10.81
N ASP A 513 -13.95 30.86 -9.84
CA ASP A 513 -12.65 31.53 -9.75
C ASP A 513 -11.75 31.24 -10.98
N LEU A 514 -11.87 30.05 -11.59
CA LEU A 514 -11.14 29.73 -12.82
C LEU A 514 -11.64 30.58 -13.99
N TRP A 515 -12.97 30.67 -14.16
CA TRP A 515 -13.56 31.46 -15.24
C TRP A 515 -13.31 32.95 -15.05
N GLU A 516 -13.34 33.43 -13.80
CA GLU A 516 -12.96 34.79 -13.49
C GLU A 516 -11.48 35.03 -13.81
N ALA A 517 -10.56 34.14 -13.42
CA ALA A 517 -9.14 34.29 -13.74
C ALA A 517 -8.85 34.23 -15.26
N LEU A 518 -9.60 33.43 -16.02
CA LEU A 518 -9.50 33.37 -17.48
C LEU A 518 -10.12 34.62 -18.17
N GLY A 519 -11.07 35.29 -17.52
CA GLY A 519 -11.82 36.44 -18.07
C GLY A 519 -11.41 37.81 -17.54
N GLN A 520 -10.72 37.89 -16.38
CA GLN A 520 -10.28 39.12 -15.73
C GLN A 520 -8.77 39.29 -15.84
N GLN A 521 -8.34 39.94 -16.91
CA GLN A 521 -7.14 40.75 -16.86
C GLN A 521 -7.59 42.20 -16.95
N ASP A 522 -7.82 42.80 -15.77
CA ASP A 522 -7.82 44.26 -15.69
C ASP A 522 -6.50 44.70 -16.33
N GLY A 523 -6.56 45.52 -17.39
CA GLY A 523 -5.38 45.92 -18.17
C GLY A 523 -4.30 46.66 -17.37
N THR A 524 -4.45 46.73 -16.05
CA THR A 524 -3.54 47.23 -15.03
C THR A 524 -2.39 46.27 -14.71
N THR A 525 -2.54 44.95 -14.87
CA THR A 525 -1.52 43.99 -14.41
C THR A 525 -0.46 43.62 -15.46
N GLY A 526 -0.67 43.94 -16.73
CA GLY A 526 0.31 43.68 -17.81
C GLY A 526 0.64 42.20 -18.04
N VAL A 527 -0.08 41.28 -17.39
CA VAL A 527 0.07 39.83 -17.61
C VAL A 527 -0.52 39.49 -18.97
N ALA A 528 0.15 38.65 -19.77
CA ALA A 528 -0.38 38.21 -21.06
C ALA A 528 -1.50 37.18 -20.85
N VAL A 529 -2.54 37.25 -21.68
CA VAL A 529 -3.60 36.23 -21.72
C VAL A 529 -2.99 34.91 -22.23
N PRO A 530 -3.16 33.78 -21.53
CA PRO A 530 -2.62 32.50 -22.00
C PRO A 530 -3.24 32.11 -23.34
N ASP A 531 -2.43 31.58 -24.25
CA ASP A 531 -2.87 31.12 -25.59
C ASP A 531 -3.61 29.77 -25.50
N LEU A 532 -4.91 29.85 -25.23
CA LEU A 532 -5.78 28.72 -24.93
C LEU A 532 -6.64 28.36 -26.13
N GLN A 533 -6.40 27.19 -26.70
CA GLN A 533 -7.11 26.70 -27.88
C GLN A 533 -8.30 25.82 -27.53
N ARG A 534 -8.20 25.03 -26.46
CA ARG A 534 -9.24 24.08 -26.04
C ARG A 534 -9.55 24.19 -24.55
N ILE A 535 -10.84 24.16 -24.24
CA ILE A 535 -11.33 24.03 -22.87
C ILE A 535 -12.31 22.86 -22.82
N GLN A 536 -12.01 21.87 -21.99
CA GLN A 536 -12.91 20.78 -21.65
C GLN A 536 -13.28 20.92 -20.17
N CYS A 537 -14.55 20.96 -19.84
CA CYS A 537 -15.05 21.10 -18.48
C CYS A 537 -16.15 20.08 -18.24
N GLN A 538 -15.98 19.26 -17.22
CA GLN A 538 -16.92 18.26 -16.75
C GLN A 538 -17.27 18.55 -15.29
N LEU A 539 -18.51 18.94 -15.01
CA LEU A 539 -18.98 19.23 -13.66
C LEU A 539 -19.90 18.11 -13.15
N ASP A 540 -19.59 17.49 -12.02
CA ASP A 540 -20.43 16.47 -11.35
C ASP A 540 -21.13 17.07 -10.12
N HIS A 541 -22.25 17.78 -10.36
CA HIS A 541 -23.03 18.42 -9.30
C HIS A 541 -24.02 17.45 -8.67
N ARG A 542 -23.54 16.63 -7.72
CA ARG A 542 -24.43 15.74 -6.94
C ARG A 542 -25.07 16.39 -5.72
N ARG A 543 -24.61 17.57 -5.28
CA ARG A 543 -25.07 18.17 -4.01
C ARG A 543 -25.30 19.69 -4.05
N GLY A 544 -25.15 20.32 -5.22
CA GLY A 544 -25.28 21.76 -5.38
C GLY A 544 -26.64 22.19 -5.93
N LEU A 545 -27.14 23.35 -5.49
CA LEU A 545 -28.31 24.02 -6.06
C LEU A 545 -28.01 24.38 -7.53
N ALA A 546 -28.97 24.15 -8.43
CA ALA A 546 -28.90 24.55 -9.86
C ALA A 546 -28.51 26.02 -10.09
N LEU A 547 -28.67 26.87 -9.07
CA LEU A 547 -28.21 28.27 -9.04
C LEU A 547 -26.69 28.42 -9.29
N ASN A 548 -25.86 27.48 -8.82
CA ASN A 548 -24.42 27.54 -9.03
C ASN A 548 -24.06 27.32 -10.51
N LEU A 549 -24.80 26.43 -11.18
CA LEU A 549 -24.60 26.13 -12.59
C LEU A 549 -24.86 27.37 -13.47
N GLU A 550 -25.94 28.11 -13.20
CA GLU A 550 -26.25 29.35 -13.93
C GLU A 550 -25.16 30.40 -13.74
N HIS A 551 -24.65 30.54 -12.51
CA HIS A 551 -23.57 31.46 -12.20
C HIS A 551 -22.27 31.10 -12.95
N THR A 552 -21.81 29.85 -12.86
CA THR A 552 -20.62 29.35 -13.56
C THR A 552 -20.74 29.53 -15.07
N VAL A 553 -21.91 29.23 -15.64
CA VAL A 553 -22.19 29.43 -17.06
C VAL A 553 -22.12 30.91 -17.45
N ARG A 554 -22.68 31.80 -16.63
CA ARG A 554 -22.62 33.25 -16.87
C ARG A 554 -21.19 33.76 -16.87
N LEU A 555 -20.35 33.27 -15.96
CA LEU A 555 -18.92 33.59 -15.91
C LEU A 555 -18.20 33.05 -17.15
N MET A 556 -18.49 31.82 -17.56
CA MET A 556 -17.94 31.22 -18.79
C MET A 556 -18.27 32.06 -20.04
N VAL A 557 -19.52 32.50 -20.21
CA VAL A 557 -19.92 33.37 -21.34
C VAL A 557 -19.14 34.69 -21.32
N LYS A 558 -19.00 35.32 -20.15
CA LYS A 558 -18.25 36.57 -20.00
C LYS A 558 -16.77 36.37 -20.38
N CYS A 559 -16.16 35.30 -19.87
CA CYS A 559 -14.77 34.93 -20.17
C CYS A 559 -14.55 34.75 -21.67
N LEU A 560 -15.37 33.95 -22.35
CA LEU A 560 -15.20 33.69 -23.79
C LEU A 560 -15.41 34.94 -24.65
N ALA A 561 -16.41 35.76 -24.30
CA ALA A 561 -16.63 37.03 -24.99
C ALA A 561 -15.44 37.99 -24.87
N TYR A 562 -14.86 38.09 -23.67
CA TYR A 562 -13.66 38.89 -23.44
C TYR A 562 -12.47 38.37 -24.27
N ARG A 563 -12.19 37.07 -24.22
CA ARG A 563 -11.09 36.46 -24.99
C ARG A 563 -11.21 36.68 -26.49
N LYS A 564 -12.45 36.60 -27.03
CA LYS A 564 -12.73 36.92 -28.44
C LYS A 564 -12.43 38.38 -28.78
N GLN A 565 -12.77 39.33 -27.90
CA GLN A 565 -12.44 40.74 -28.08
C GLN A 565 -10.92 40.99 -28.07
N CYS A 566 -10.17 40.23 -27.27
CA CYS A 566 -8.70 40.26 -27.24
C CYS A 566 -8.02 39.56 -28.42
N GLY A 567 -8.77 38.90 -29.31
CA GLY A 567 -8.21 38.15 -30.44
C GLY A 567 -7.59 36.80 -30.08
N VAL A 568 -7.88 36.26 -28.89
CA VAL A 568 -7.37 34.96 -28.40
C VAL A 568 -8.54 33.97 -28.25
N GLU A 569 -9.20 33.67 -29.37
CA GLU A 569 -10.43 32.86 -29.42
C GLU A 569 -10.16 31.40 -29.03
N VAL A 570 -11.06 30.84 -28.21
CA VAL A 570 -11.06 29.41 -27.87
C VAL A 570 -11.67 28.63 -29.04
N GLN A 571 -10.91 27.71 -29.61
CA GLN A 571 -11.32 26.94 -30.80
C GLN A 571 -12.36 25.88 -30.44
N LEU A 572 -12.18 25.18 -29.32
CA LEU A 572 -13.04 24.09 -28.88
C LEU A 572 -13.43 24.24 -27.41
N LEU A 573 -14.73 24.32 -27.15
CA LEU A 573 -15.32 24.25 -25.82
C LEU A 573 -16.16 22.98 -25.70
N GLU A 574 -15.78 22.09 -24.79
CA GLU A 574 -16.54 20.90 -24.41
C GLU A 574 -17.00 21.06 -22.96
N TYR A 575 -18.30 21.22 -22.76
CA TYR A 575 -18.90 21.39 -21.44
C TYR A 575 -19.92 20.27 -21.18
N GLU A 576 -19.70 19.50 -20.13
CA GLU A 576 -20.61 18.46 -19.66
C GLU A 576 -20.93 18.70 -18.18
N ALA A 577 -22.20 18.86 -17.82
CA ALA A 577 -22.62 18.96 -16.43
C ALA A 577 -23.62 17.84 -16.09
N PHE A 578 -23.44 17.20 -14.94
CA PHE A 578 -24.33 16.20 -14.38
C PHE A 578 -25.10 16.80 -13.22
N VAL A 579 -26.43 16.71 -13.26
CA VAL A 579 -27.33 17.30 -12.25
C VAL A 579 -28.36 16.26 -11.84
N GLU A 580 -28.76 16.20 -10.57
CA GLU A 580 -29.73 15.21 -10.08
C GLU A 580 -31.13 15.37 -10.71
N SER A 581 -31.58 16.61 -10.91
CA SER A 581 -32.81 16.91 -11.66
C SER A 581 -32.78 18.35 -12.18
N LEU A 582 -33.40 18.58 -13.34
CA LEU A 582 -33.61 19.93 -13.89
C LEU A 582 -35.11 20.21 -14.04
N SER A 583 -35.53 21.35 -13.51
CA SER A 583 -36.83 21.92 -13.82
C SER A 583 -36.91 22.29 -15.32
N GLN A 584 -38.13 22.40 -15.85
CA GLN A 584 -38.35 22.79 -17.24
C GLN A 584 -37.79 24.19 -17.55
N GLN A 585 -37.88 25.11 -16.60
CA GLN A 585 -37.32 26.46 -16.72
C GLN A 585 -35.79 26.42 -16.84
N GLU A 586 -35.11 25.58 -16.05
CA GLU A 586 -33.65 25.42 -16.15
C GLU A 586 -33.24 24.78 -17.49
N LYS A 587 -34.02 23.83 -18.02
CA LYS A 587 -33.81 23.26 -19.36
C LYS A 587 -33.90 24.34 -20.45
N GLU A 588 -34.85 25.26 -20.35
CA GLU A 588 -35.00 26.39 -21.27
C GLU A 588 -33.85 27.40 -21.13
N THR A 589 -33.45 27.73 -19.90
CA THR A 589 -32.28 28.58 -19.62
C THR A 589 -31.00 27.97 -20.21
N HIS A 590 -30.78 26.66 -20.07
CA HIS A 590 -29.63 25.96 -20.63
C HIS A 590 -29.61 25.98 -22.16
N LYS A 591 -30.78 25.87 -22.80
CA LYS A 591 -30.89 26.01 -24.26
C LYS A 591 -30.48 27.42 -24.72
N SER A 592 -30.98 28.45 -24.03
CA SER A 592 -30.62 29.85 -24.28
C SER A 592 -29.11 30.11 -24.09
N VAL A 593 -28.50 29.51 -23.08
CA VAL A 593 -27.05 29.56 -22.84
C VAL A 593 -26.27 28.95 -24.01
N LYS A 594 -26.67 27.76 -24.48
CA LYS A 594 -26.02 27.09 -25.61
C LYS A 594 -26.04 27.97 -26.87
N GLU A 595 -27.16 28.63 -27.13
CA GLU A 595 -27.31 29.58 -28.24
C GLU A 595 -26.38 30.80 -28.07
N ARG A 596 -26.18 31.29 -26.83
CA ARG A 596 -25.25 32.40 -26.53
C ARG A 596 -23.77 32.00 -26.61
N LEU A 597 -23.42 30.74 -26.38
CA LEU A 597 -22.04 30.23 -26.46
C LEU A 597 -21.60 29.93 -27.90
N ALA A 598 -22.52 29.49 -28.76
CA ALA A 598 -22.23 29.13 -30.14
C ALA A 598 -21.46 30.20 -30.95
N PRO A 599 -21.72 31.53 -30.83
CA PRO A 599 -20.95 32.53 -31.55
C PRO A 599 -19.62 32.90 -30.89
N LEU A 600 -19.30 32.40 -29.69
CA LEU A 600 -18.12 32.79 -28.90
C LEU A 600 -16.95 31.80 -29.00
N ALA A 601 -17.16 30.61 -29.54
CA ALA A 601 -16.13 29.60 -29.78
C ALA A 601 -16.39 28.87 -31.10
N GLY A 602 -15.33 28.40 -31.77
CA GLY A 602 -15.42 27.80 -33.11
C GLY A 602 -16.25 26.50 -33.14
N ILE A 603 -16.07 25.64 -32.14
CA ILE A 603 -16.81 24.40 -31.96
C ILE A 603 -17.24 24.30 -30.49
N THR A 604 -18.55 24.25 -30.24
CA THR A 604 -19.11 24.12 -28.89
C THR A 604 -19.90 22.82 -28.74
N SER A 605 -19.41 21.91 -27.90
CA SER A 605 -20.21 20.82 -27.35
C SER A 605 -20.68 21.23 -25.96
N PHE A 606 -21.97 21.52 -25.80
CA PHE A 606 -22.56 21.88 -24.51
C PHE A 606 -23.70 20.90 -24.22
N ASN A 607 -23.51 20.07 -23.20
CA ASN A 607 -24.45 19.03 -22.78
C ASN A 607 -24.66 19.12 -21.26
N VAL A 608 -25.92 19.16 -20.82
CA VAL A 608 -26.28 18.99 -19.40
C VAL A 608 -27.12 17.72 -19.32
N ARG A 609 -26.66 16.75 -18.52
CA ARG A 609 -27.30 15.43 -18.37
C ARG A 609 -27.92 15.31 -16.98
N GLU A 610 -29.14 14.79 -16.92
CA GLU A 610 -29.74 14.34 -15.67
C GLU A 610 -29.12 12.99 -15.28
N LEU A 611 -28.67 12.85 -14.03
CA LEU A 611 -28.23 11.56 -13.48
C LEU A 611 -29.44 10.63 -13.36
N GLN A 612 -29.45 9.55 -14.16
CA GLN A 612 -30.51 8.55 -14.16
C GLN A 612 -30.35 7.52 -13.04
#